data_AF-A0A1X7C1L5-F1
#
_entry.id   AF-A0A1X7C1L5-F1
#
_cell.length_a   1.000
_cell.length_b   1.000
_cell.length_c   1.000
_cell.angle_alpha   90.00
_cell.angle_beta   90.00
_cell.angle_gamma   90.00
#
_symmetry.space_group_name_H-M   'P 1'
#
loop_
_entity.id
_entity.type
_entity.pdbx_description
1 polymer ?
#
loop_
_entity_poly.entity_id
_entity_poly.type
_entity_poly.pdbx_seq_one_letter_code
_entity_poly.pdbx_strand_id
1 'polypeptide(L)' 'MIDLRCPVCGRLLMKGQIVEVQVKCPKCKKLVKLSCNKE' A
#
# COMPACT_ATOMS: atom_id res chain seq x y z
N MET A 1 9.49 0.42 -11.21
CA MET A 1 9.39 1.14 -9.92
C MET A 1 8.39 2.25 -10.09
N ILE A 2 7.43 2.40 -9.18
CA ILE A 2 6.40 3.44 -9.30
C ILE A 2 6.86 4.65 -8.48
N ASP A 3 6.88 5.82 -9.11
CA ASP A 3 6.98 7.08 -8.39
C ASP A 3 5.61 7.74 -8.29
N LEU A 4 5.16 7.98 -7.05
CA LEU A 4 3.96 8.73 -6.74
C LEU A 4 4.36 10.18 -6.54
N ARG A 5 3.82 11.07 -7.38
CA ARG A 5 3.98 12.52 -7.26
C ARG A 5 2.67 13.17 -6.88
N CYS A 6 2.75 14.27 -6.15
CA CYS A 6 1.60 15.11 -5.88
C CYS A 6 1.05 15.67 -7.20
N PRO A 7 -0.25 15.51 -7.50
CA PRO A 7 -0.83 16.00 -8.76
C PRO A 7 -0.90 17.53 -8.84
N VAL A 8 -0.75 18.24 -7.72
CA VAL A 8 -0.85 19.72 -7.65
C VAL A 8 0.50 20.40 -7.78
N CYS A 9 1.53 19.92 -7.07
CA CYS A 9 2.85 20.57 -7.03
C CYS A 9 3.99 19.74 -7.63
N GLY A 10 3.71 18.51 -8.09
CA GLY A 10 4.71 17.63 -8.71
C GLY A 10 5.78 17.07 -7.77
N ARG A 11 5.69 17.36 -6.45
CA ARG A 11 6.63 16.87 -5.44
C ARG A 11 6.53 15.35 -5.33
N LEU A 12 7.67 14.68 -5.23
CA LEU A 12 7.76 13.24 -5.03
C LEU A 12 7.25 12.87 -3.63
N LEU A 13 6.18 12.10 -3.56
CA LEU A 13 5.59 11.61 -2.30
C LEU A 13 6.17 10.26 -1.92
N MET A 14 6.31 9.37 -2.91
CA MET A 14 6.84 8.03 -2.66
C MET A 14 7.56 7.52 -3.91
N LYS A 15 8.66 6.81 -3.72
CA LYS A 15 9.34 6.08 -4.79
C LYS A 15 9.60 4.67 -4.27
N GLY A 16 8.98 3.67 -4.89
CA GLY A 16 9.09 2.30 -4.41
C GLY A 16 8.05 1.36 -5.00
N GLN A 17 7.81 0.25 -4.31
CA GLN A 17 6.68 -0.65 -4.59
C GLN A 17 5.69 -0.53 -3.43
N ILE A 18 4.40 -0.44 -3.74
CA ILE A 18 3.35 -0.56 -2.74
C ILE A 18 3.22 -2.05 -2.44
N VAL A 19 3.63 -2.44 -1.22
CA VAL A 19 3.55 -3.84 -0.79
C VAL A 19 2.15 -4.06 -0.21
N GLU A 20 1.27 -4.73 -0.95
CA GLU A 20 0.01 -5.26 -0.43
C GLU A 20 0.31 -6.57 0.31
N VAL A 21 -0.02 -6.64 1.60
CA VAL A 21 0.13 -7.88 2.38
C VAL A 21 -1.22 -8.56 2.49
N GLN A 22 -1.31 -9.81 2.03
CA GLN A 22 -2.50 -10.64 2.23
C GLN A 22 -2.28 -11.56 3.41
N VAL A 23 -3.10 -11.43 4.45
CA VAL A 23 -3.06 -12.27 5.65
C VAL A 23 -4.28 -13.17 5.67
N LYS A 24 -4.06 -14.47 5.72
CA LYS A 24 -5.14 -15.43 5.93
C LYS A 24 -5.44 -15.54 7.43
N CYS A 25 -6.67 -15.24 7.84
CA CYS A 25 -7.08 -15.41 9.22
C CYS A 25 -7.06 -16.92 9.58
N PRO A 26 -6.32 -17.36 10.62
CA PRO A 26 -6.24 -18.78 10.97
C PRO A 26 -7.58 -19.34 11.48
N LYS A 27 -8.45 -18.48 12.03
CA LYS A 27 -9.73 -18.89 12.64
C LYS A 27 -10.86 -19.04 11.62
N CYS A 28 -11.07 -18.05 10.75
CA CYS A 28 -12.15 -18.05 9.77
C CYS A 28 -11.69 -18.35 8.33
N LYS A 29 -10.39 -18.53 8.10
CA LYS A 29 -9.74 -18.81 6.81
C LYS A 29 -9.95 -17.73 5.72
N LYS A 30 -10.58 -16.61 6.05
CA LYS A 30 -10.74 -15.45 5.15
C LYS A 30 -9.39 -14.80 4.89
N LEU A 31 -9.18 -14.37 3.65
CA LEU A 31 -8.06 -13.53 3.25
C LEU A 31 -8.40 -12.07 3.56
N VAL A 32 -7.53 -11.41 4.32
CA VAL A 32 -7.63 -9.99 4.67
C VAL A 32 -6.48 -9.25 3.98
N LYS A 33 -6.80 -8.16 3.30
CA LYS A 33 -5.80 -7.29 2.66
C LYS A 33 -5.39 -6.21 3.65
N LEU A 34 -4.10 -6.12 3.94
CA LEU A 34 -3.51 -5.04 4.71
C LEU A 34 -2.80 -4.10 3.75
N SER A 35 -3.33 -2.88 3.63
CA SER A 35 -2.68 -1.76 2.96
C SER A 35 -2.18 -0.81 4.04
N CYS A 36 -0.87 -0.54 4.08
CA CYS A 36 -0.31 0.47 4.97
C CYS A 36 -0.53 1.86 4.35
N ASN A 37 -1.64 2.51 4.69
CA ASN A 37 -1.77 3.96 4.54
C ASN A 37 -1.08 4.59 5.75
N LYS A 38 0.10 5.20 5.55
CA LYS A 38 0.66 6.11 6.55
C LYS A 38 -0.15 7.41 6.48
N GLU A 39 -0.99 7.64 7.47
CA GLU A 39 -1.65 8.92 7.76
C GLU A 39 -0.64 9.97 8.25
#